data_AF-A0ABD3SYR6-F1
#
_entry.id   AF-A0ABD3SYR6-F1
#
_cell.length_a   1.000
_cell.length_b   1.000
_cell.length_c   1.000
_cell.angle_alpha   90.00
_cell.angle_beta   90.00
_cell.angle_gamma   90.00
#
_symmetry.space_group_name_H-M   'P 1'
#
loop_
_entity.id
_entity.type
_entity.pdbx_description
1 polymer ?
#
loop_
_entity_poly.entity_id
_entity_poly.type
_entity_poly.pdbx_seq_one_letter_code
_entity_poly.pdbx_strand_id
1 'polypeptide(L)'
;MEQSLVVGCPCIADVKDCLTKVESLKYAQEACYNGTLIVKASSSGLDIGSCNWSITGPNGTIIYVSSSLCMSSTATSFDYKALQRSDVVLYSDFSSCNTTDKFEDGNNSSGTAASNFSNISDDAVDLEASFTLLNNDEYMEEIEKLDFICSCSMDSVKSRGSVLIPIGRLGIILQLLERFALGLESENMKVPIFVVSSVAEELMAFTNIIPEWLCKQRQDRLYSGQPLFTHVEMLKDGRLHLFPAIHSLELLTIWQEPCIVFCPHWSLRLGPVVHLLQRWCKDQNSLLVMEEEVDANLALLPFKPMAMKVLQCSFLSGIQLQQSHLLLKMLQPRYVLFPEVLKRHVTPLDSFDYYSENEKLHIPMVKNSELDITVEVAVQLRYTTLKQQDTNISRLKGELLMEQGRYLLSVGDNQVCSETETKPVLHLGRIDLNVLLVALQKMGMNVTVEEARGDDGLLTASLVHVLEPNKALIKVTDVQTLISTADENLASLISQAVCTNLDCI
;
A
#
# COMPACT_ATOMS: atom_id res chain seq x y z
N MET A 1 -23.48 26.50 9.76
CA MET A 1 -23.71 25.68 10.96
C MET A 1 -23.93 24.27 10.46
N GLU A 2 -22.84 23.62 10.05
CA GLU A 2 -22.85 22.20 9.74
C GLU A 2 -22.92 21.47 11.08
N GLN A 3 -24.02 20.74 11.29
CA GLN A 3 -24.12 19.81 12.40
C GLN A 3 -23.09 18.72 12.14
N SER A 4 -21.97 18.77 12.85
CA SER A 4 -21.12 17.60 13.02
C SER A 4 -22.01 16.50 13.58
N LEU A 5 -22.31 15.50 12.76
CA LEU A 5 -22.92 14.27 13.20
C LEU A 5 -21.93 13.64 14.18
N VAL A 6 -22.08 13.93 15.47
CA VAL A 6 -21.47 13.12 16.52
C VAL A 6 -22.16 11.77 16.40
N VAL A 7 -21.55 10.86 15.64
CA VAL A 7 -21.96 9.47 15.53
C VAL A 7 -22.03 8.96 16.97
N GLY A 8 -23.24 8.59 17.43
CA GLY A 8 -23.43 8.05 18.77
C GLY A 8 -22.56 6.80 18.97
N CYS A 9 -22.22 6.48 20.23
CA CYS A 9 -21.44 5.29 20.53
C CYS A 9 -22.07 4.06 19.85
N PRO A 10 -21.32 3.31 19.02
CA PRO A 10 -21.84 2.09 18.42
C PRO A 10 -22.25 1.13 19.54
N CYS A 11 -23.41 0.48 19.41
CA CYS A 11 -23.84 -0.45 20.44
C CYS A 11 -22.95 -1.70 20.39
N ILE A 12 -22.75 -2.36 21.54
CA ILE A 12 -21.88 -3.55 21.63
C ILE A 12 -22.38 -4.66 20.68
N ALA A 13 -23.69 -4.74 20.44
CA ALA A 13 -24.25 -5.69 19.49
C ALA A 13 -23.77 -5.40 18.06
N ASP A 14 -23.84 -4.15 17.60
CA ASP A 14 -23.37 -3.75 16.27
C ASP A 14 -21.88 -4.04 16.09
N VAL A 15 -21.05 -3.76 17.10
CA VAL A 15 -19.61 -4.05 17.05
C VAL A 15 -19.37 -5.56 16.91
N LYS A 16 -20.06 -6.38 17.70
CA LYS A 16 -19.95 -7.85 17.61
C LYS A 16 -20.41 -8.36 16.25
N ASP A 17 -21.55 -7.90 15.78
CA ASP A 17 -22.10 -8.31 14.49
C ASP A 17 -21.18 -7.92 13.33
N CYS A 18 -20.52 -6.76 13.40
CA CYS A 18 -19.50 -6.35 12.43
C CYS A 18 -18.25 -7.25 12.50
N LEU A 19 -17.76 -7.57 13.69
CA LEU A 19 -16.57 -8.43 13.86
C LEU A 19 -16.79 -9.84 13.31
N THR A 20 -18.01 -10.38 13.34
CA THR A 20 -18.31 -11.69 12.72
C THR A 20 -18.18 -11.72 11.20
N LYS A 21 -18.16 -10.55 10.55
CA LYS A 21 -18.04 -10.41 9.09
C LYS A 21 -16.60 -10.16 8.63
N VAL A 22 -15.67 -9.98 9.58
CA VAL A 22 -14.26 -9.72 9.27
C VAL A 22 -13.58 -11.03 8.90
N GLU A 23 -12.98 -11.07 7.73
CA GLU A 23 -12.12 -12.18 7.29
C GLU A 23 -10.66 -11.84 7.56
N SER A 24 -9.90 -12.82 8.07
CA SER A 24 -8.49 -12.64 8.36
C SER A 24 -7.62 -12.95 7.14
N LEU A 25 -6.68 -12.07 6.83
CA LEU A 25 -5.66 -12.27 5.80
C LEU A 25 -4.27 -12.28 6.44
N LYS A 26 -3.45 -13.29 6.13
CA LYS A 26 -2.05 -13.34 6.59
C LYS A 26 -1.16 -12.45 5.73
N TYR A 27 -0.01 -12.07 6.27
CA TYR A 27 1.03 -11.39 5.47
C TYR A 27 1.42 -12.23 4.25
N ALA A 28 1.63 -11.54 3.13
CA ALA A 28 1.92 -12.09 1.82
C ALA A 28 0.85 -13.03 1.23
N GLN A 29 -0.25 -13.31 1.93
CA GLN A 29 -1.38 -14.04 1.38
C GLN A 29 -2.16 -13.13 0.43
N GLU A 30 -2.51 -13.67 -0.74
CA GLU A 30 -3.33 -12.98 -1.73
C GLU A 30 -4.79 -13.43 -1.57
N ALA A 31 -5.69 -12.47 -1.48
CA ALA A 31 -7.13 -12.70 -1.48
C ALA A 31 -7.75 -12.04 -2.71
N CYS A 32 -8.58 -12.79 -3.44
CA CYS A 32 -9.29 -12.28 -4.60
C CYS A 32 -10.69 -11.83 -4.20
N TYR A 33 -10.98 -10.54 -4.36
CA TYR A 33 -12.29 -9.95 -4.12
C TYR A 33 -13.07 -9.86 -5.43
N ASN A 34 -14.25 -10.49 -5.47
CA ASN A 34 -15.17 -10.54 -6.62
C ASN A 34 -14.53 -10.97 -7.95
N GLY A 35 -13.41 -11.69 -7.95
CA GLY A 35 -12.68 -12.08 -9.17
C GLY A 35 -11.86 -10.95 -9.81
N THR A 36 -12.06 -9.70 -9.38
CA THR A 36 -11.55 -8.50 -10.04
C THR A 36 -10.34 -7.87 -9.35
N LEU A 37 -10.27 -7.95 -8.02
CA LEU A 37 -9.22 -7.29 -7.26
C LEU A 37 -8.44 -8.34 -6.46
N ILE A 38 -7.11 -8.27 -6.52
CA ILE A 38 -6.25 -9.00 -5.60
C ILE A 38 -5.83 -8.04 -4.50
N VAL A 39 -6.04 -8.46 -3.26
CA VAL A 39 -5.64 -7.73 -2.06
C VAL A 39 -4.57 -8.53 -1.34
N LYS A 40 -3.49 -7.87 -0.94
CA LYS A 40 -2.34 -8.46 -0.25
C LYS A 40 -1.85 -7.54 0.85
N ALA A 41 -1.62 -8.08 2.04
CA ALA A 41 -1.05 -7.36 3.17
C ALA A 41 0.46 -7.62 3.29
N SER A 42 1.24 -6.57 3.54
CA SER A 42 2.66 -6.67 3.93
C SER A 42 2.89 -5.94 5.25
N SER A 43 3.90 -6.33 6.03
CA SER A 43 4.15 -5.72 7.34
C SER A 43 4.54 -4.25 7.19
N SER A 44 3.99 -3.37 8.03
CA SER A 44 4.40 -1.96 8.13
C SER A 44 5.49 -1.72 9.17
N GLY A 45 5.73 -2.67 10.08
CA GLY A 45 6.76 -2.57 11.12
C GLY A 45 6.42 -1.70 12.32
N LEU A 46 5.30 -0.98 12.33
CA LEU A 46 4.96 -0.09 13.44
C LEU A 46 4.59 -0.83 14.74
N ASP A 47 3.62 -1.74 14.70
CA ASP A 47 3.19 -2.54 15.85
C ASP A 47 2.74 -3.95 15.37
N ILE A 48 2.45 -4.84 16.31
CA ILE A 48 2.06 -6.22 16.00
C ILE A 48 0.75 -6.20 15.19
N GLY A 49 0.80 -6.71 13.96
CA GLY A 49 -0.35 -6.76 13.04
C GLY A 49 -0.52 -5.53 12.15
N SER A 50 0.33 -4.50 12.27
CA SER A 50 0.26 -3.32 11.41
C SER A 50 0.73 -3.63 9.99
N CYS A 51 -0.03 -3.19 8.97
CA CYS A 51 0.20 -3.59 7.60
C CYS A 51 -0.02 -2.49 6.56
N ASN A 52 0.70 -2.63 5.45
CA ASN A 52 0.49 -1.91 4.21
C ASN A 52 -0.27 -2.81 3.24
N TRP A 53 -1.16 -2.21 2.46
CA TRP A 53 -2.06 -2.95 1.57
C TRP A 53 -1.68 -2.72 0.12
N SER A 54 -1.49 -3.80 -0.62
CA SER A 54 -1.41 -3.78 -2.08
C SER A 54 -2.74 -4.25 -2.65
N ILE A 55 -3.29 -3.42 -3.54
CA ILE A 55 -4.55 -3.67 -4.25
C ILE A 55 -4.23 -3.68 -5.74
N THR A 56 -4.22 -4.87 -6.32
CA THR A 56 -3.94 -5.07 -7.75
C THR A 56 -5.24 -5.33 -8.49
N GLY A 57 -5.43 -4.63 -9.59
CA GLY A 57 -6.53 -4.86 -10.51
C GLY A 57 -6.06 -4.82 -11.97
N PRO A 58 -6.99 -4.92 -12.93
CA PRO A 58 -6.67 -5.02 -14.35
C PRO A 58 -6.00 -3.78 -14.95
N ASN A 59 -6.18 -2.62 -14.31
CA ASN A 59 -5.68 -1.34 -14.81
C ASN A 59 -4.40 -0.89 -14.10
N GLY A 60 -3.92 -1.65 -13.11
CA GLY A 60 -2.71 -1.36 -12.36
C GLY A 60 -2.82 -1.70 -10.87
N THR A 61 -1.76 -1.38 -10.15
CA THR A 61 -1.59 -1.66 -8.71
C THR A 61 -1.54 -0.38 -7.89
N ILE A 62 -2.37 -0.34 -6.85
CA ILE A 62 -2.41 0.73 -5.85
C ILE A 62 -1.86 0.19 -4.55
N ILE A 63 -0.93 0.92 -3.95
CA ILE A 63 -0.36 0.59 -2.65
C ILE A 63 -0.79 1.64 -1.64
N TYR A 64 -1.37 1.20 -0.53
CA TYR A 64 -1.67 2.02 0.63
C TYR A 64 -0.59 1.83 1.70
N VAL A 65 0.20 2.88 1.93
CA VAL A 65 1.24 2.95 2.95
C VAL A 65 0.64 3.57 4.20
N SER A 66 0.35 2.71 5.17
CA SER A 66 0.04 3.07 6.54
C SER A 66 1.27 3.66 7.25
N SER A 67 1.08 4.24 8.45
CA SER A 67 2.19 4.50 9.37
C SER A 67 3.11 3.27 9.49
N SER A 68 4.35 3.43 9.03
CA SER A 68 5.33 2.35 8.91
C SER A 68 6.64 2.74 9.59
N LEU A 69 7.36 1.75 10.12
CA LEU A 69 8.70 1.90 10.68
C LEU A 69 9.62 0.88 10.07
N CYS A 70 10.76 1.34 9.53
CA CYS A 70 11.75 0.46 8.91
C CYS A 70 12.21 -0.63 9.90
N MET A 71 12.55 -0.23 11.13
CA MET A 71 13.04 -1.11 12.19
C MET A 71 12.09 -1.13 13.39
N SER A 72 11.90 -2.32 13.95
CA SER A 72 11.07 -2.54 15.14
C SER A 72 11.66 -3.62 16.03
N SER A 73 11.64 -3.39 17.34
CA SER A 73 12.10 -4.34 18.37
C SER A 73 11.02 -5.36 18.79
N THR A 74 9.79 -5.16 18.32
CA THR A 74 8.62 -5.97 18.71
C THR A 74 7.98 -6.64 17.51
N ALA A 75 7.58 -5.87 16.49
CA ALA A 75 6.87 -6.34 15.31
C ALA A 75 7.80 -6.74 14.16
N THR A 76 7.29 -7.50 13.19
CA THR A 76 8.00 -7.81 11.95
C THR A 76 8.37 -6.53 11.20
N SER A 77 9.64 -6.38 10.80
CA SER A 77 10.14 -5.20 10.08
C SER A 77 9.31 -4.85 8.83
N PHE A 78 9.32 -3.57 8.45
CA PHE A 78 8.67 -3.10 7.24
C PHE A 78 9.17 -3.83 5.99
N ASP A 79 8.25 -4.47 5.26
CA ASP A 79 8.57 -5.16 4.01
C ASP A 79 8.35 -4.24 2.80
N TYR A 80 9.29 -3.31 2.62
CA TYR A 80 9.27 -2.37 1.49
C TYR A 80 9.48 -3.05 0.14
N LYS A 81 10.12 -4.24 0.10
CA LYS A 81 10.39 -4.98 -1.14
C LYS A 81 9.10 -5.48 -1.77
N ALA A 82 8.13 -5.87 -0.95
CA ALA A 82 6.79 -6.23 -1.41
C ALA A 82 6.04 -5.07 -2.11
N LEU A 83 6.53 -3.83 -1.99
CA LEU A 83 5.87 -2.62 -2.51
C LEU A 83 6.51 -2.05 -3.81
N GLN A 84 7.60 -2.66 -4.30
CA GLN A 84 8.33 -2.15 -5.47
C GLN A 84 7.50 -2.21 -6.75
N ARG A 85 7.77 -1.28 -7.69
CA ARG A 85 7.17 -1.23 -9.04
C ARG A 85 5.64 -1.05 -9.05
N SER A 86 5.10 -0.30 -8.10
CA SER A 86 3.69 0.07 -8.06
C SER A 86 3.34 1.17 -9.05
N ASP A 87 2.11 1.16 -9.54
CA ASP A 87 1.62 2.27 -10.36
C ASP A 87 1.29 3.49 -9.51
N VAL A 88 0.63 3.28 -8.37
CA VAL A 88 0.21 4.35 -7.47
C VAL A 88 0.59 4.01 -6.03
N VAL A 89 1.21 4.96 -5.33
CA VAL A 89 1.46 4.88 -3.88
C VAL A 89 0.66 5.96 -3.16
N LEU A 90 -0.15 5.54 -2.20
CA LEU A 90 -0.99 6.37 -1.36
C LEU A 90 -0.45 6.38 0.07
N TYR A 91 0.01 7.52 0.55
CA TYR A 91 0.43 7.68 1.94
C TYR A 91 -0.75 8.05 2.83
N SER A 92 -0.81 7.45 4.02
CA SER A 92 -1.80 7.77 5.05
C SER A 92 -1.38 8.94 5.93
N ASP A 93 -0.14 8.91 6.42
CA ASP A 93 0.41 9.88 7.36
C ASP A 93 1.94 9.90 7.32
N PHE A 94 2.54 10.95 7.88
CA PHE A 94 3.97 11.05 8.16
C PHE A 94 4.19 11.34 9.64
N SER A 95 5.28 10.82 10.20
CA SER A 95 5.71 11.23 11.53
C SER A 95 5.95 12.74 11.54
N SER A 96 5.28 13.46 12.44
CA SER A 96 5.53 14.89 12.65
C SER A 96 6.91 15.07 13.29
N CYS A 97 7.91 15.49 12.52
CA CYS A 97 9.14 16.02 13.10
C CYS A 97 8.82 17.32 13.85
N ASN A 98 8.52 17.24 15.15
CA ASN A 98 8.70 18.36 16.07
C ASN A 98 10.19 18.53 16.37
N THR A 99 11.01 18.79 15.36
CA THR A 99 12.29 19.47 15.59
C THR A 99 12.00 20.93 15.83
N THR A 100 11.38 21.25 16.97
CA THR A 100 11.60 22.56 17.55
C THR A 100 13.01 22.53 18.11
N ASP A 101 13.95 23.07 17.34
CA ASP A 101 15.20 23.61 17.86
C ASP A 101 14.85 24.60 18.98
N LYS A 102 14.73 24.08 20.20
CA LYS A 102 14.76 24.85 21.44
C LYS A 102 16.08 24.56 22.15
N PHE A 103 17.16 24.78 21.41
CA PHE A 103 18.42 25.20 22.01
C PHE A 103 18.71 26.60 21.47
N GLU A 104 18.29 27.61 22.23
CA GLU A 104 18.99 28.89 22.16
C GLU A 104 20.41 28.61 22.63
N ASP A 105 21.34 28.52 21.69
CA ASP A 105 22.66 29.10 21.86
C ASP A 105 23.26 29.40 20.49
N GLY A 106 23.55 30.68 20.27
CA GLY A 106 24.09 31.16 19.01
C GLY A 106 25.47 30.56 18.75
N ASN A 107 25.61 29.82 17.65
CA ASN A 107 26.82 29.90 16.85
C ASN A 107 26.61 29.33 15.45
N ASN A 108 27.10 30.08 14.46
CA ASN A 108 27.08 29.76 13.06
C ASN A 108 27.68 28.37 12.77
N SER A 109 26.86 27.44 12.30
CA SER A 109 27.29 26.47 11.30
C SER A 109 26.10 26.05 10.45
N SER A 110 25.99 26.67 9.27
CA SER A 110 25.14 26.20 8.19
C SER A 110 25.69 24.85 7.69
N GLY A 111 25.16 23.75 8.24
CA GLY A 111 25.42 22.40 7.77
C GLY A 111 24.49 22.05 6.61
N THR A 112 25.02 22.16 5.40
CA THR A 112 24.37 21.82 4.14
C THR A 112 24.08 20.30 4.07
N ALA A 113 22.84 19.88 4.33
CA ALA A 113 22.36 18.52 4.05
C ALA A 113 21.34 18.47 2.89
N ALA A 114 21.31 19.53 2.08
CA ALA A 114 20.45 19.64 0.90
C ALA A 114 21.31 19.92 -0.33
N SER A 115 22.11 18.95 -0.76
CA SER A 115 22.62 18.79 -2.14
C SER A 115 23.76 17.78 -2.15
N ASN A 116 23.46 16.50 -2.41
CA ASN A 116 24.48 15.54 -2.87
C ASN A 116 23.88 14.28 -3.54
N PHE A 117 22.68 14.36 -4.12
CA PHE A 117 22.07 13.20 -4.79
C PHE A 117 22.13 13.24 -6.32
N SER A 118 22.95 14.09 -6.93
CA SER A 118 22.90 14.29 -8.38
C SER A 118 23.95 13.54 -9.20
N ASN A 119 24.82 12.68 -8.65
CA ASN A 119 25.86 12.02 -9.45
C ASN A 119 26.31 10.63 -8.93
N ILE A 120 25.41 9.66 -8.77
CA ILE A 120 25.79 8.26 -8.53
C ILE A 120 24.92 7.34 -9.39
N SER A 121 25.55 6.36 -10.06
CA SER A 121 24.92 5.37 -10.94
C SER A 121 23.82 4.57 -10.23
N ASP A 122 22.71 4.31 -10.93
CA ASP A 122 21.46 3.73 -10.42
C ASP A 122 21.61 2.46 -9.56
N ASP A 123 22.56 1.56 -9.87
CA ASP A 123 22.76 0.30 -9.11
C ASP A 123 23.43 0.49 -7.73
N ALA A 124 24.21 1.55 -7.53
CA ALA A 124 24.86 1.84 -6.24
C ALA A 124 23.91 2.58 -5.28
N VAL A 125 22.91 3.26 -5.83
CA VAL A 125 21.90 4.01 -5.07
C VAL A 125 21.02 3.06 -4.26
N ASP A 126 20.67 1.88 -4.76
CA ASP A 126 19.74 0.96 -4.08
C ASP A 126 20.33 0.36 -2.79
N LEU A 127 21.63 0.03 -2.77
CA LEU A 127 22.29 -0.49 -1.57
C LEU A 127 22.53 0.60 -0.52
N GLU A 128 23.04 1.77 -0.92
CA GLU A 128 23.31 2.88 0.01
C GLU A 128 22.01 3.50 0.55
N ALA A 129 20.97 3.59 -0.29
CA ALA A 129 19.62 3.98 0.11
C ALA A 129 19.01 2.98 1.08
N SER A 130 19.11 1.68 0.81
CA SER A 130 18.62 0.67 1.73
C SER A 130 19.33 0.72 3.07
N PHE A 131 20.64 0.95 3.08
CA PHE A 131 21.43 1.08 4.31
C PHE A 131 21.02 2.33 5.10
N THR A 132 20.78 3.46 4.43
CA THR A 132 20.36 4.71 5.08
C THR A 132 18.92 4.67 5.58
N LEU A 133 17.98 4.00 4.88
CA LEU A 133 16.62 3.74 5.40
C LEU A 133 16.62 2.80 6.61
N LEU A 134 17.62 1.91 6.67
CA LEU A 134 17.82 0.98 7.77
C LEU A 134 18.79 1.52 8.82
N ASN A 135 19.17 2.81 8.76
CA ASN A 135 20.05 3.40 9.75
C ASN A 135 19.40 3.30 11.14
N ASN A 136 20.21 2.91 12.12
CA ASN A 136 19.76 2.64 13.47
C ASN A 136 19.51 3.92 14.30
N ASP A 137 19.80 5.10 13.78
CA ASP A 137 19.82 6.34 14.59
C ASP A 137 18.45 6.61 15.22
N GLU A 138 17.35 6.55 14.45
CA GLU A 138 15.99 6.74 14.96
C GLU A 138 15.56 5.66 15.96
N TYR A 139 15.96 4.43 15.69
CA TYR A 139 15.72 3.31 16.59
C TYR A 139 16.46 3.48 17.92
N MET A 140 17.70 3.97 17.88
CA MET A 140 18.50 4.27 19.05
C MET A 140 17.90 5.43 19.84
N GLU A 141 17.44 6.49 19.18
CA GLU A 141 16.71 7.59 19.83
C GLU A 141 15.44 7.10 20.54
N GLU A 142 14.67 6.20 19.93
CA GLU A 142 13.49 5.61 20.57
C GLU A 142 13.86 4.77 21.80
N ILE A 143 14.95 4.00 21.71
CA ILE A 143 15.50 3.26 22.86
C ILE A 143 15.88 4.22 23.99
N GLU A 144 16.59 5.30 23.69
CA GLU A 144 17.04 6.30 24.67
C GLU A 144 15.85 6.97 25.35
N LYS A 145 14.78 7.29 24.61
CA LYS A 145 13.53 7.83 25.18
C LYS A 145 12.88 6.84 26.15
N LEU A 146 12.84 5.56 25.80
CA LEU A 146 12.29 4.50 26.66
C LEU A 146 13.14 4.31 27.92
N ASP A 147 14.47 4.37 27.80
CA ASP A 147 15.40 4.32 28.93
C ASP A 147 15.25 5.54 29.84
N PHE A 148 15.02 6.73 29.26
CA PHE A 148 14.73 7.96 29.99
C PHE A 148 13.41 7.89 30.77
N ILE A 149 12.34 7.32 30.18
CA ILE A 149 11.09 7.07 30.90
C ILE A 149 11.33 6.11 32.06
N CYS A 150 12.10 5.05 31.84
CA CYS A 150 12.44 4.08 32.87
C CYS A 150 13.20 4.74 34.03
N SER A 151 14.22 5.54 33.76
CA SER A 151 15.01 6.22 34.80
C SER A 151 14.17 7.21 35.62
N CYS A 152 13.37 8.05 34.96
CA CYS A 152 12.46 8.99 35.65
C CYS A 152 11.46 8.26 36.55
N SER A 153 10.96 7.11 36.09
CA SER A 153 10.05 6.27 36.84
C SER A 153 10.74 5.64 38.06
N MET A 154 11.97 5.14 37.91
CA MET A 154 12.73 4.61 39.06
C MET A 154 12.98 5.70 40.12
N ASP A 155 13.31 6.93 39.71
CA ASP A 155 13.50 8.05 40.63
C ASP A 155 12.22 8.43 41.39
N SER A 156 11.07 8.38 40.71
CA SER A 156 9.76 8.56 41.34
C SER A 156 9.49 7.49 42.40
N VAL A 157 9.74 6.22 42.06
CA VAL A 157 9.53 5.08 42.97
C VAL A 157 10.47 5.12 44.17
N LYS A 158 11.76 5.49 43.98
CA LYS A 158 12.72 5.73 45.09
C LYS A 158 12.23 6.81 46.05
N SER A 159 11.59 7.84 45.50
CA SER A 159 10.99 8.95 46.25
C SER A 159 9.64 8.56 46.90
N ARG A 160 9.27 7.27 46.88
CA ARG A 160 7.99 6.71 47.37
C ARG A 160 6.75 7.22 46.60
N GLY A 161 6.92 7.73 45.39
CA GLY A 161 5.84 8.07 44.47
C GLY A 161 5.42 6.90 43.60
N SER A 162 4.21 6.95 43.05
CA SER A 162 3.72 5.96 42.09
C SER A 162 3.80 6.50 40.65
N VAL A 163 3.90 5.60 39.68
CA VAL A 163 4.05 5.94 38.26
C VAL A 163 2.80 5.52 37.50
N LEU A 164 2.24 6.45 36.73
CA LEU A 164 1.05 6.23 35.90
C LEU A 164 1.40 6.36 34.42
N ILE A 165 1.18 5.29 33.65
CA ILE A 165 1.52 5.19 32.22
C ILE A 165 0.25 4.87 31.40
N PRO A 166 -0.51 5.89 30.98
CA PRO A 166 -1.71 5.78 30.16
C PRO A 166 -1.43 5.61 28.65
N ILE A 167 -0.58 4.66 28.26
CA ILE A 167 -0.19 4.42 26.85
C ILE A 167 -1.05 3.30 26.25
N GLY A 168 -1.49 3.48 25.00
CA GLY A 168 -2.33 2.51 24.27
C GLY A 168 -1.59 1.61 23.27
N ARG A 169 -0.30 1.84 23.02
CA ARG A 169 0.51 1.07 22.06
C ARG A 169 1.14 -0.15 22.71
N LEU A 170 0.80 -1.33 22.20
CA LEU A 170 1.25 -2.60 22.78
C LEU A 170 2.76 -2.75 22.67
N GLY A 171 3.35 -2.43 21.50
CA GLY A 171 4.79 -2.50 21.29
C GLY A 171 5.59 -1.66 22.30
N ILE A 172 5.10 -0.46 22.65
CA ILE A 172 5.73 0.42 23.65
C ILE A 172 5.58 -0.14 25.06
N ILE A 173 4.40 -0.64 25.43
CA ILE A 173 4.15 -1.27 26.73
C ILE A 173 5.10 -2.45 26.94
N LEU A 174 5.22 -3.33 25.95
CA LEU A 174 6.11 -4.50 26.03
C LEU A 174 7.57 -4.09 26.24
N GLN A 175 8.04 -3.08 25.50
CA GLN A 175 9.39 -2.56 25.64
C GLN A 175 9.67 -1.88 26.98
N LEU A 176 8.70 -1.15 27.53
CA LEU A 176 8.81 -0.54 28.86
C LEU A 176 8.81 -1.60 29.95
N LEU A 177 7.99 -2.66 29.84
CA LEU A 177 7.97 -3.76 30.81
C LEU A 177 9.34 -4.44 30.91
N GLU A 178 10.03 -4.65 29.78
CA GLU A 178 11.37 -5.23 29.77
C GLU A 178 12.40 -4.34 30.46
N ARG A 179 12.35 -3.02 30.20
CA ARG A 179 13.22 -2.04 30.86
C ARG A 179 12.95 -1.95 32.34
N PHE A 180 11.68 -1.97 32.75
CA PHE A 180 11.31 -1.98 34.16
C PHE A 180 11.75 -3.25 34.88
N ALA A 181 11.66 -4.40 34.23
CA ALA A 181 12.19 -5.65 34.80
C ALA A 181 13.69 -5.51 35.10
N LEU A 182 14.48 -5.02 34.14
CA LEU A 182 15.92 -4.82 34.29
C LEU A 182 16.25 -3.73 35.32
N GLY A 183 15.54 -2.60 35.29
CA GLY A 183 15.73 -1.48 36.21
C GLY A 183 15.47 -1.88 37.67
N LEU A 184 14.32 -2.51 37.93
CA LEU A 184 13.94 -2.95 39.28
C LEU A 184 14.87 -4.05 39.82
N GLU A 185 15.35 -4.95 38.97
CA GLU A 185 16.34 -5.96 39.36
C GLU A 185 17.69 -5.33 39.69
N SER A 186 18.18 -4.40 38.86
CA SER A 186 19.47 -3.75 39.07
C SER A 186 19.55 -2.95 40.38
N GLU A 187 18.43 -2.35 40.78
CA GLU A 187 18.32 -1.57 42.02
C GLU A 187 17.77 -2.39 43.21
N ASN A 188 17.50 -3.68 42.99
CA ASN A 188 16.95 -4.61 43.99
C ASN A 188 15.65 -4.11 44.65
N MET A 189 14.76 -3.51 43.85
CA MET A 189 13.49 -2.93 44.29
C MET A 189 12.33 -3.92 44.04
N LYS A 190 11.52 -4.16 45.07
CA LYS A 190 10.35 -5.06 45.00
C LYS A 190 9.05 -4.26 44.84
N VAL A 191 8.93 -3.57 43.72
CA VAL A 191 7.79 -2.69 43.43
C VAL A 191 6.84 -3.41 42.47
N PRO A 192 5.54 -3.54 42.80
CA PRO A 192 4.59 -4.22 41.93
C PRO A 192 4.25 -3.39 40.70
N ILE A 193 4.09 -4.07 39.57
CA ILE A 193 3.62 -3.49 38.32
C ILE A 193 2.21 -4.00 38.05
N PHE A 194 1.27 -3.08 37.79
CA PHE A 194 -0.11 -3.42 37.50
C PHE A 194 -0.47 -3.01 36.07
N VAL A 195 -1.16 -3.88 35.32
CA VAL A 195 -1.80 -3.54 34.05
C VAL A 195 -3.31 -3.60 34.27
N VAL A 196 -3.96 -2.44 34.22
CA VAL A 196 -5.40 -2.34 34.45
C VAL A 196 -6.10 -2.05 33.12
N SER A 197 -6.66 -3.10 32.51
CA SER A 197 -7.41 -3.03 31.26
C SER A 197 -8.37 -4.22 31.17
N SER A 198 -9.58 -4.01 30.67
CA SER A 198 -10.58 -5.06 30.50
C SER A 198 -10.15 -6.19 29.57
N VAL A 199 -9.09 -5.96 28.79
CA VAL A 199 -8.50 -6.91 27.83
C VAL A 199 -7.04 -7.24 28.16
N ALA A 200 -6.57 -6.95 29.38
CA ALA A 200 -5.15 -7.06 29.75
C ALA A 200 -4.62 -8.50 29.59
N GLU A 201 -5.38 -9.49 30.03
CA GLU A 201 -4.99 -10.90 29.95
C GLU A 201 -4.93 -11.39 28.51
N GLU A 202 -5.93 -11.06 27.70
CA GLU A 202 -5.99 -11.42 26.29
C GLU A 202 -4.86 -10.75 25.50
N LEU A 203 -4.59 -9.47 25.74
CA LEU A 203 -3.49 -8.74 25.08
C LEU A 203 -2.15 -9.41 25.34
N MET A 204 -1.85 -9.76 26.60
CA MET A 204 -0.59 -10.43 26.95
C MET A 204 -0.54 -11.85 26.35
N ALA A 205 -1.66 -12.58 26.36
CA ALA A 205 -1.73 -13.90 25.74
C ALA A 205 -1.43 -13.85 24.23
N PHE A 206 -2.00 -12.89 23.48
CA PHE A 206 -1.82 -12.79 22.04
C PHE A 206 -0.36 -12.61 21.61
N THR A 207 0.47 -11.98 22.42
CA THR A 207 1.91 -11.83 22.13
C THR A 207 2.65 -13.17 21.99
N ASN A 208 2.10 -14.25 22.56
CA ASN A 208 2.67 -15.60 22.49
C ASN A 208 1.99 -16.49 21.44
N ILE A 209 0.85 -16.07 20.88
CA ILE A 209 0.05 -16.90 19.95
C ILE A 209 0.53 -16.75 18.51
N ILE A 210 1.00 -15.57 18.11
CA ILE A 210 1.36 -15.25 16.72
C ILE A 210 2.82 -14.77 16.64
N PRO A 211 3.79 -15.67 16.85
CA PRO A 211 5.21 -15.30 16.80
C PRO A 211 5.66 -14.88 15.39
N GLU A 212 4.94 -15.28 14.34
CA GLU A 212 5.30 -14.96 12.96
C GLU A 212 5.22 -13.46 12.66
N TRP A 213 4.47 -12.70 13.48
CA TRP A 213 4.32 -11.25 13.35
C TRP A 213 5.30 -10.45 14.21
N LEU A 214 6.21 -11.13 14.90
CA LEU A 214 7.26 -10.49 15.70
C LEU A 214 8.53 -10.26 14.89
N CYS A 215 9.45 -9.46 15.43
CA CYS A 215 10.75 -9.24 14.80
C CYS A 215 11.63 -10.51 14.85
N LYS A 216 12.62 -10.60 13.95
CA LYS A 216 13.50 -11.79 13.84
C LYS A 216 14.18 -12.15 15.17
N GLN A 217 14.64 -11.16 15.92
CA GLN A 217 15.27 -11.37 17.23
C GLN A 217 14.34 -12.10 18.22
N ARG A 218 13.04 -11.82 18.17
CA ARG A 218 12.03 -12.48 19.03
C ARG A 218 11.74 -13.88 18.52
N GLN A 219 11.64 -14.06 17.21
CA GLN A 219 11.48 -15.39 16.60
C GLN A 219 12.67 -16.30 16.94
N ASP A 220 13.89 -15.78 16.93
CA ASP A 220 15.11 -16.53 17.31
C ASP A 220 15.09 -16.99 18.78
N ARG A 221 14.53 -16.16 19.69
CA ARG A 221 14.32 -16.56 21.09
C ARG A 221 13.34 -17.72 21.21
N LEU A 222 12.25 -17.73 20.43
CA LEU A 222 11.31 -18.84 20.40
C LEU A 222 11.98 -20.14 19.93
N TYR A 223 12.76 -20.08 18.85
CA TYR A 223 13.52 -21.23 18.36
C TYR A 223 14.55 -21.74 19.39
N SER A 224 15.05 -20.84 20.24
CA SER A 224 15.97 -21.16 21.34
C SER A 224 15.25 -21.64 22.62
N GLY A 225 13.92 -21.77 22.61
CA GLY A 225 13.13 -22.17 23.77
C GLY A 225 13.04 -21.13 24.89
N GLN A 226 13.41 -19.88 24.61
CA GLN A 226 13.33 -18.75 25.54
C GLN A 226 11.97 -18.04 25.41
N PRO A 227 11.48 -17.39 26.48
CA PRO A 227 10.27 -16.58 26.38
C PRO A 227 10.46 -15.42 25.40
N LEU A 228 9.44 -15.15 24.60
CA LEU A 228 9.43 -14.06 23.61
C LEU A 228 9.62 -12.69 24.28
N PHE A 229 8.98 -12.51 25.43
CA PHE A 229 8.96 -11.26 26.20
C PHE A 229 9.12 -11.54 27.69
N THR A 230 9.77 -10.63 28.41
CA THR A 230 10.06 -10.75 29.85
C THR A 230 8.79 -10.76 30.71
N HIS A 231 7.69 -10.18 30.24
CA HIS A 231 6.43 -10.13 31.00
C HIS A 231 5.92 -11.53 31.40
N VAL A 232 6.23 -12.57 30.62
CA VAL A 232 5.85 -13.96 30.91
C VAL A 232 6.47 -14.44 32.23
N GLU A 233 7.73 -14.09 32.48
CA GLU A 233 8.43 -14.43 33.73
C GLU A 233 7.94 -13.53 34.87
N MET A 234 7.74 -12.23 34.60
CA MET A 234 7.23 -11.29 35.61
C MET A 234 5.85 -11.69 36.15
N LEU A 235 4.98 -12.26 35.31
CA LEU A 235 3.69 -12.81 35.73
C LEU A 235 3.86 -14.03 36.65
N LYS A 236 4.77 -14.94 36.30
CA LYS A 236 5.06 -16.14 37.12
C LYS A 236 5.68 -15.79 38.47
N ASP A 237 6.56 -14.78 38.48
CA ASP A 237 7.24 -14.30 39.68
C ASP A 237 6.34 -13.45 40.59
N GLY A 238 5.13 -13.10 40.13
CA GLY A 238 4.22 -12.21 40.86
C GLY A 238 4.72 -10.76 40.95
N ARG A 239 5.53 -10.32 39.98
CA ARG A 239 5.99 -8.92 39.84
C ARG A 239 5.06 -8.08 38.98
N LEU A 240 4.43 -8.72 38.00
CA LEU A 240 3.42 -8.14 37.12
C LEU A 240 2.06 -8.72 37.47
N HIS A 241 1.05 -7.87 37.60
CA HIS A 241 -0.33 -8.28 37.85
C HIS A 241 -1.28 -7.66 36.83
N LEU A 242 -2.19 -8.46 36.30
CA LEU A 242 -3.17 -8.05 35.29
C LEU A 242 -4.55 -7.99 35.94
N PHE A 243 -5.31 -6.92 35.70
CA PHE A 243 -6.65 -6.78 36.23
C PHE A 243 -7.60 -6.11 35.23
N PRO A 244 -8.87 -6.56 35.14
CA PRO A 244 -9.83 -5.99 34.20
C PRO A 244 -10.30 -4.58 34.57
N ALA A 245 -10.31 -4.26 35.87
CA ALA A 245 -10.81 -2.98 36.38
C ALA A 245 -10.20 -2.58 37.73
N ILE A 246 -10.21 -1.28 38.03
CA ILE A 246 -9.72 -0.71 39.31
C ILE A 246 -10.50 -1.23 40.52
N HIS A 247 -11.80 -1.47 40.35
CA HIS A 247 -12.68 -1.92 41.43
C HIS A 247 -12.70 -3.45 41.59
N SER A 248 -11.79 -4.17 40.94
CA SER A 248 -11.67 -5.62 41.13
C SER A 248 -11.24 -5.92 42.57
N LEU A 249 -11.91 -6.88 43.21
CA LEU A 249 -11.66 -7.20 44.61
C LEU A 249 -10.22 -7.67 44.84
N GLU A 250 -9.69 -8.46 43.92
CA GLU A 250 -8.32 -8.97 43.97
C GLU A 250 -7.28 -7.85 43.92
N LEU A 251 -7.45 -6.87 43.03
CA LEU A 251 -6.58 -5.69 42.98
C LEU A 251 -6.61 -4.95 44.31
N LEU A 252 -7.78 -4.75 44.91
CA LEU A 252 -7.91 -4.05 46.20
C LEU A 252 -7.21 -4.79 47.34
N THR A 253 -7.09 -6.12 47.28
CA THR A 253 -6.37 -6.91 48.29
C THR A 253 -4.85 -6.86 48.13
N ILE A 254 -4.35 -6.70 46.91
CA ILE A 254 -2.92 -6.74 46.58
C ILE A 254 -2.34 -5.33 46.42
N TRP A 255 -3.18 -4.29 46.30
CA TRP A 255 -2.77 -2.91 46.06
C TRP A 255 -1.74 -2.43 47.07
N GLN A 256 -0.57 -2.04 46.57
CA GLN A 256 0.54 -1.54 47.36
C GLN A 256 1.16 -0.33 46.66
N GLU A 257 1.47 0.72 47.42
CA GLU A 257 2.18 1.91 46.95
C GLU A 257 3.56 2.01 47.62
N PRO A 258 4.63 2.43 46.90
CA PRO A 258 4.63 2.86 45.51
C PRO A 258 4.43 1.70 44.52
N CYS A 259 3.81 1.98 43.37
CA CYS A 259 3.62 1.03 42.28
C CYS A 259 3.75 1.70 40.90
N ILE A 260 3.88 0.87 39.87
CA ILE A 260 3.85 1.31 38.47
C ILE A 260 2.56 0.76 37.84
N VAL A 261 1.76 1.62 37.22
CA VAL A 261 0.48 1.23 36.63
C VAL A 261 0.42 1.59 35.16
N PHE A 262 0.21 0.57 34.33
CA PHE A 262 -0.17 0.71 32.93
C PHE A 262 -1.68 0.65 32.81
N CYS A 263 -2.24 1.58 32.04
CA CYS A 263 -3.67 1.60 31.77
C CYS A 263 -3.99 2.19 30.39
N PRO A 264 -5.13 1.85 29.78
CA PRO A 264 -5.52 2.44 28.51
C PRO A 264 -5.97 3.90 28.67
N HIS A 265 -6.06 4.59 27.54
CA HIS A 265 -6.60 5.95 27.33
C HIS A 265 -5.65 7.12 27.64
N TRP A 266 -4.76 7.40 26.70
CA TRP A 266 -3.90 8.60 26.63
C TRP A 266 -4.64 9.95 26.70
N SER A 267 -5.95 9.98 26.46
CA SER A 267 -6.75 11.21 26.51
C SER A 267 -6.99 11.72 27.94
N LEU A 268 -6.75 10.87 28.95
CA LEU A 268 -7.03 11.14 30.35
C LEU A 268 -8.51 11.50 30.63
N ARG A 269 -9.43 11.10 29.74
CA ARG A 269 -10.87 11.42 29.84
C ARG A 269 -11.75 10.25 30.24
N LEU A 270 -11.30 9.04 29.98
CA LEU A 270 -12.08 7.84 30.22
C LEU A 270 -11.23 6.71 30.76
N GLY A 271 -11.90 5.76 31.40
CA GLY A 271 -11.28 4.55 31.92
C GLY A 271 -10.49 4.78 33.22
N PRO A 272 -9.65 3.79 33.58
CA PRO A 272 -9.02 3.72 34.89
C PRO A 272 -8.07 4.89 35.20
N VAL A 273 -7.45 5.49 34.18
CA VAL A 273 -6.52 6.62 34.33
C VAL A 273 -7.13 7.79 35.10
N VAL A 274 -8.42 8.08 34.92
CA VAL A 274 -9.09 9.22 35.57
C VAL A 274 -9.09 9.07 37.08
N HIS A 275 -9.39 7.86 37.57
CA HIS A 275 -9.45 7.56 39.00
C HIS A 275 -8.07 7.55 39.64
N LEU A 276 -7.07 6.97 38.95
CA LEU A 276 -5.69 6.93 39.44
C LEU A 276 -5.07 8.33 39.45
N LEU A 277 -5.35 9.13 38.43
CA LEU A 277 -4.88 10.51 38.36
C LEU A 277 -5.51 11.37 39.46
N GLN A 278 -6.80 11.21 39.75
CA GLN A 278 -7.46 11.88 40.89
C GLN A 278 -6.83 11.51 42.24
N ARG A 279 -6.33 10.28 42.39
CA ARG A 279 -5.66 9.82 43.60
C ARG A 279 -4.27 10.42 43.76
N TRP A 280 -3.49 10.49 42.68
CA TRP A 280 -2.08 10.88 42.73
C TRP A 280 -1.78 12.32 42.32
N CYS A 281 -2.76 13.09 41.81
CA CYS A 281 -2.51 14.44 41.30
C CYS A 281 -1.88 15.40 42.33
N LYS A 282 -2.08 15.18 43.62
CA LYS A 282 -1.51 16.02 44.71
C LYS A 282 -0.18 15.52 45.24
N ASP A 283 0.28 14.34 44.83
CA ASP A 283 1.56 13.78 45.28
C ASP A 283 2.71 14.26 44.38
N GLN A 284 3.66 14.99 44.96
CA GLN A 284 4.83 15.55 44.26
C GLN A 284 5.86 14.50 43.85
N ASN A 285 5.83 13.32 44.48
CA ASN A 285 6.77 12.25 44.18
C ASN A 285 6.30 11.38 43.02
N SER A 286 4.99 11.34 42.77
CA SER A 286 4.38 10.55 41.70
C SER A 286 4.64 11.14 40.30
N LEU A 287 4.65 10.26 39.30
CA LEU A 287 4.96 10.59 37.90
C LEU A 287 3.83 10.17 36.96
N LEU A 288 3.39 11.08 36.10
CA LEU A 288 2.50 10.80 34.98
C LEU A 288 3.31 10.83 33.69
N VAL A 289 3.27 9.76 32.91
CA VAL A 289 3.83 9.72 31.55
C VAL A 289 2.72 10.07 30.56
N MET A 290 2.92 11.02 29.66
CA MET A 290 1.94 11.45 28.67
C MET A 290 2.51 11.43 27.27
N GLU A 291 1.71 11.02 26.31
CA GLU A 291 2.08 11.11 24.90
C GLU A 291 1.88 12.55 24.38
N GLU A 292 2.85 13.05 23.59
CA GLU A 292 2.90 14.43 23.10
C GLU A 292 1.74 14.80 22.14
N GLU A 293 1.11 13.81 21.50
CA GLU A 293 -0.05 14.02 20.60
C GLU A 293 -1.26 14.68 21.30
N VAL A 294 -1.31 14.63 22.63
CA VAL A 294 -2.38 15.23 23.43
C VAL A 294 -1.91 16.54 24.05
N ASP A 295 -2.65 17.63 23.84
CA ASP A 295 -2.38 18.91 24.52
C ASP A 295 -2.49 18.75 26.03
N ALA A 296 -1.34 18.67 26.71
CA ALA A 296 -1.27 18.48 28.16
C ALA A 296 -1.95 19.61 28.94
N ASN A 297 -1.95 20.84 28.42
CA ASN A 297 -2.60 21.96 29.11
C ASN A 297 -4.09 21.73 29.19
N LEU A 298 -4.72 21.35 28.08
CA LEU A 298 -6.14 21.02 28.00
C LEU A 298 -6.45 19.71 28.72
N ALA A 299 -5.62 18.68 28.52
CA ALA A 299 -5.78 17.37 29.12
C ALA A 299 -5.80 17.43 30.66
N LEU A 300 -4.94 18.25 31.26
CA LEU A 300 -4.79 18.30 32.71
C LEU A 300 -5.70 19.32 33.42
N LEU A 301 -6.45 20.16 32.69
CA LEU A 301 -7.36 21.15 33.30
C LEU A 301 -8.26 20.57 34.40
N PRO A 302 -8.91 19.40 34.24
CA PRO A 302 -9.83 18.87 35.26
C PRO A 302 -9.14 18.47 36.57
N PHE A 303 -7.81 18.29 36.56
CA PHE A 303 -7.03 17.77 37.68
C PHE A 303 -6.24 18.87 38.41
N LYS A 304 -6.34 20.13 37.99
CA LYS A 304 -5.70 21.27 38.66
C LYS A 304 -6.40 21.59 40.01
N PRO A 305 -5.66 21.97 41.06
CA PRO A 305 -4.20 22.08 41.13
C PRO A 305 -3.53 20.70 41.21
N MET A 306 -2.45 20.53 40.44
CA MET A 306 -1.70 19.28 40.32
C MET A 306 -0.25 19.53 40.74
N ALA A 307 0.25 18.70 41.65
CA ALA A 307 1.62 18.71 42.16
C ALA A 307 2.45 17.52 41.63
N MET A 308 1.79 16.50 41.10
CA MET A 308 2.39 15.35 40.42
C MET A 308 3.22 15.76 39.21
N LYS A 309 4.37 15.12 39.04
CA LYS A 309 5.28 15.37 37.90
C LYS A 309 4.66 14.83 36.62
N VAL A 310 4.82 15.55 35.52
CA VAL A 310 4.33 15.13 34.20
C VAL A 310 5.53 15.06 33.25
N LEU A 311 5.74 13.88 32.66
CA LEU A 311 6.72 13.64 31.62
C LEU A 311 6.00 13.46 30.30
N GLN A 312 6.23 14.36 29.34
CA GLN A 312 5.73 14.22 27.98
C GLN A 312 6.76 13.48 27.12
N CYS A 313 6.30 12.54 26.30
CA CYS A 313 7.13 11.78 25.38
C CYS A 313 6.45 11.62 24.02
N SER A 314 7.27 11.60 22.97
CA SER A 314 6.86 11.26 21.60
C SER A 314 7.61 10.00 21.15
N PHE A 315 6.85 9.01 20.73
CA PHE A 315 7.39 7.77 20.17
C PHE A 315 7.18 7.75 18.66
N LEU A 316 7.91 6.89 17.96
CA LEU A 316 7.83 6.82 16.51
C LEU A 316 6.43 6.35 16.09
N SER A 317 5.79 7.11 15.19
CA SER A 317 4.40 6.87 14.75
C SER A 317 4.26 6.79 13.23
N GLY A 318 5.36 6.74 12.48
CA GLY A 318 5.34 6.58 11.04
C GLY A 318 6.67 6.93 10.37
N ILE A 319 6.65 6.90 9.04
CA ILE A 319 7.82 7.23 8.21
C ILE A 319 8.10 8.73 8.35
N GLN A 320 9.36 9.10 8.58
CA GLN A 320 9.74 10.50 8.54
C GLN A 320 9.77 11.00 7.10
N LEU A 321 9.45 12.28 6.89
CA LEU A 321 9.44 12.87 5.56
C LEU A 321 10.80 12.74 4.83
N GLN A 322 11.92 12.79 5.55
CA GLN A 322 13.24 12.61 4.93
C GLN A 322 13.42 11.18 4.38
N GLN A 323 12.98 10.17 5.14
CA GLN A 323 12.99 8.77 4.72
C GLN A 323 12.00 8.48 3.61
N SER A 324 10.87 9.20 3.54
CA SER A 324 9.86 8.97 2.49
C SER A 324 10.44 9.22 1.09
N HIS A 325 11.31 10.22 0.93
CA HIS A 325 11.99 10.49 -0.34
C HIS A 325 12.89 9.33 -0.76
N LEU A 326 13.56 8.70 0.20
CA LEU A 326 14.45 7.57 -0.04
C LEU A 326 13.65 6.30 -0.37
N LEU A 327 12.55 6.08 0.35
CA LEU A 327 11.61 5.01 0.06
C LEU A 327 11.02 5.16 -1.34
N LEU A 328 10.61 6.37 -1.75
CA LEU A 328 10.09 6.64 -3.08
C LEU A 328 11.11 6.37 -4.20
N LYS A 329 12.38 6.68 -3.97
CA LYS A 329 13.47 6.32 -4.91
C LYS A 329 13.61 4.81 -5.08
N MET A 330 13.41 4.03 -4.02
CA MET A 330 13.50 2.56 -4.06
C MET A 330 12.23 1.89 -4.62
N LEU A 331 11.05 2.46 -4.35
CA LEU A 331 9.78 1.94 -4.84
C LEU A 331 9.57 2.24 -6.33
N GLN A 332 10.11 3.38 -6.80
CA GLN A 332 9.95 3.92 -8.15
C GLN A 332 8.48 3.88 -8.65
N PRO A 333 7.53 4.47 -7.89
CA PRO A 333 6.14 4.45 -8.31
C PRO A 333 5.90 5.38 -9.50
N ARG A 334 4.88 5.09 -10.32
CA ARG A 334 4.50 5.99 -11.42
C ARG A 334 3.80 7.26 -10.91
N TYR A 335 3.05 7.15 -9.83
CA TYR A 335 2.30 8.26 -9.24
C TYR A 335 2.29 8.17 -7.71
N VAL A 336 2.36 9.32 -7.04
CA VAL A 336 2.35 9.39 -5.56
C VAL A 336 1.25 10.32 -5.07
N LEU A 337 0.51 9.87 -4.05
CA LEU A 337 -0.57 10.63 -3.42
C LEU A 337 -0.29 10.84 -1.94
N PHE A 338 -0.36 12.10 -1.51
CA PHE A 338 -0.22 12.50 -0.12
C PHE A 338 -1.54 13.09 0.41
N PRO A 339 -1.85 12.98 1.71
CA PRO A 339 -3.02 13.64 2.26
C PRO A 339 -2.77 15.15 2.29
N GLU A 340 -3.84 15.93 2.09
CA GLU A 340 -3.75 17.40 1.98
C GLU A 340 -3.11 18.08 3.21
N VAL A 341 -3.24 17.47 4.39
CA VAL A 341 -2.61 17.96 5.64
C VAL A 341 -1.09 18.06 5.55
N LEU A 342 -0.46 17.31 4.64
CA LEU A 342 1.00 17.25 4.46
C LEU A 342 1.52 18.22 3.38
N LYS A 343 0.63 19.00 2.74
CA LYS A 343 0.97 19.97 1.68
C LYS A 343 2.00 21.03 2.08
N ARG A 344 2.12 21.32 3.39
CA ARG A 344 3.11 22.28 3.91
C ARG A 344 4.51 21.70 4.11
N HIS A 345 4.61 20.38 4.17
CA HIS A 345 5.83 19.69 4.56
C HIS A 345 6.50 19.02 3.35
N VAL A 346 5.71 18.52 2.39
CA VAL A 346 6.23 17.77 1.23
C VAL A 346 6.78 18.73 0.15
N THR A 347 8.03 18.52 -0.24
CA THR A 347 8.63 19.20 -1.41
C THR A 347 8.12 18.58 -2.71
N PRO A 348 7.96 19.37 -3.78
CA PRO A 348 7.43 18.87 -5.04
C PRO A 348 8.34 17.80 -5.64
N LEU A 349 7.80 16.60 -5.85
CA LEU A 349 8.41 15.51 -6.61
C LEU A 349 7.92 15.55 -8.06
N ASP A 350 8.46 14.70 -8.94
CA ASP A 350 7.85 14.48 -10.25
C ASP A 350 6.64 13.53 -10.10
N SER A 351 5.49 13.88 -10.69
CA SER A 351 4.23 13.08 -10.69
C SER A 351 3.62 12.76 -9.31
N PHE A 352 3.22 13.80 -8.57
CA PHE A 352 2.49 13.66 -7.30
C PHE A 352 1.24 14.55 -7.23
N ASP A 353 0.27 14.16 -6.41
CA ASP A 353 -0.90 14.97 -6.06
C ASP A 353 -1.27 14.81 -4.58
N TYR A 354 -2.24 15.64 -4.16
CA TYR A 354 -2.83 15.54 -2.83
C TYR A 354 -4.26 14.98 -2.91
N TYR A 355 -4.66 14.20 -1.91
CA TYR A 355 -6.04 13.77 -1.73
C TYR A 355 -6.65 14.38 -0.46
N SER A 356 -7.96 14.61 -0.53
CA SER A 356 -8.78 15.14 0.55
C SER A 356 -10.03 14.28 0.73
N GLU A 357 -10.70 14.46 1.86
CA GLU A 357 -11.91 13.70 2.15
C GLU A 357 -13.04 14.09 1.16
N ASN A 358 -13.73 13.08 0.62
CA ASN A 358 -14.87 13.25 -0.30
C ASN A 358 -14.57 13.86 -1.68
N GLU A 359 -13.29 13.99 -2.07
CA GLU A 359 -12.92 14.43 -3.42
C GLU A 359 -12.57 13.27 -4.35
N LYS A 360 -12.92 13.40 -5.64
CA LYS A 360 -12.57 12.43 -6.69
C LYS A 360 -11.34 12.92 -7.44
N LEU A 361 -10.24 12.19 -7.32
CA LEU A 361 -9.01 12.47 -8.06
C LEU A 361 -8.91 11.55 -9.29
N HIS A 362 -8.53 12.13 -10.44
CA HIS A 362 -8.31 11.36 -11.66
C HIS A 362 -6.81 11.13 -11.88
N ILE A 363 -6.37 9.89 -11.65
CA ILE A 363 -4.96 9.52 -11.81
C ILE A 363 -4.71 9.13 -13.29
N PRO A 364 -3.72 9.75 -13.97
CA PRO A 364 -3.40 9.40 -15.35
C PRO A 364 -2.66 8.06 -15.42
N MET A 365 -3.40 6.95 -15.51
CA MET A 365 -2.79 5.63 -15.72
C MET A 365 -2.50 5.37 -17.20
N VAL A 366 -1.26 4.93 -17.50
CA VAL A 366 -0.90 4.43 -18.83
C VAL A 366 -1.52 3.06 -19.02
N LYS A 367 -2.34 2.88 -20.07
CA LYS A 367 -3.02 1.62 -20.41
C LYS A 367 -2.02 0.55 -20.91
N ASN A 368 -1.18 0.05 -20.03
CA ASN A 368 -0.42 -1.18 -20.27
C ASN A 368 -1.22 -2.32 -19.63
N SER A 369 -2.32 -2.70 -20.28
CA SER A 369 -3.11 -3.84 -19.81
C SER A 369 -2.39 -5.13 -20.19
N GLU A 370 -1.90 -5.85 -19.19
CA GLU A 370 -1.41 -7.21 -19.36
C GLU A 370 -2.62 -8.13 -19.64
N LEU A 371 -2.52 -8.94 -20.68
CA LEU A 371 -3.54 -9.90 -21.10
C LEU A 371 -2.94 -11.30 -21.07
N ASP A 372 -3.45 -12.16 -20.22
CA ASP A 372 -3.10 -13.57 -20.20
C ASP A 372 -3.84 -14.29 -21.34
N ILE A 373 -3.14 -15.13 -22.10
CA ILE A 373 -3.72 -15.86 -23.23
C ILE A 373 -3.59 -17.35 -22.92
N THR A 374 -4.71 -18.07 -22.96
CA THR A 374 -4.71 -19.54 -22.81
C THR A 374 -3.85 -20.20 -23.90
N VAL A 375 -3.18 -21.31 -23.56
CA VAL A 375 -2.27 -22.01 -24.48
C VAL A 375 -2.97 -22.37 -25.80
N GLU A 376 -4.23 -22.77 -25.75
CA GLU A 376 -5.02 -23.15 -26.92
C GLU A 376 -5.24 -21.98 -27.90
N VAL A 377 -5.50 -20.78 -27.38
CA VAL A 377 -5.64 -19.55 -28.18
C VAL A 377 -4.25 -19.09 -28.66
N ALA A 378 -3.23 -19.20 -27.81
CA ALA A 378 -1.87 -18.82 -28.15
C ALA A 378 -1.29 -19.64 -29.31
N VAL A 379 -1.62 -20.93 -29.43
CA VAL A 379 -1.19 -21.79 -30.56
C VAL A 379 -1.78 -21.32 -31.90
N GLN A 380 -2.88 -20.56 -31.88
CA GLN A 380 -3.52 -20.03 -33.09
C GLN A 380 -2.92 -18.69 -33.53
N LEU A 381 -1.99 -18.11 -32.77
CA LEU A 381 -1.31 -16.85 -33.10
C LEU A 381 -0.56 -16.99 -34.41
N ARG A 382 -1.03 -16.28 -35.44
CA ARG A 382 -0.30 -16.03 -36.68
C ARG A 382 0.02 -14.55 -36.73
N TYR A 383 1.29 -14.20 -36.59
CA TYR A 383 1.72 -12.81 -36.59
C TYR A 383 2.20 -12.39 -37.99
N THR A 384 1.94 -11.12 -38.31
CA THR A 384 2.45 -10.41 -39.48
C THR A 384 3.25 -9.22 -39.00
N THR A 385 4.49 -9.06 -39.50
CA THR A 385 5.38 -7.97 -39.10
C THR A 385 5.12 -6.72 -39.94
N LEU A 386 4.76 -5.61 -39.29
CA LEU A 386 4.65 -4.30 -39.93
C LEU A 386 6.04 -3.66 -40.07
N LYS A 387 6.55 -3.63 -41.30
CA LYS A 387 7.87 -3.05 -41.61
C LYS A 387 8.02 -1.55 -41.26
N GLN A 388 6.92 -0.84 -41.02
CA GLN A 388 6.95 0.60 -40.71
C GLN A 388 7.07 0.92 -39.21
N GLN A 389 6.78 -0.02 -38.31
CA GLN A 389 6.76 0.23 -36.86
C GLN A 389 7.49 -0.84 -36.03
N ASP A 390 8.11 -1.83 -36.67
CA ASP A 390 8.78 -2.97 -36.02
C ASP A 390 7.87 -3.70 -35.00
N THR A 391 6.57 -3.68 -35.27
CA THR A 391 5.53 -4.29 -34.45
C THR A 391 4.95 -5.52 -35.16
N ASN A 392 4.83 -6.62 -34.42
CA ASN A 392 4.17 -7.83 -34.86
C ASN A 392 2.68 -7.74 -34.50
N ILE A 393 1.80 -7.91 -35.48
CA ILE A 393 0.35 -7.90 -35.26
C ILE A 393 -0.20 -9.30 -35.50
N SER A 394 -1.07 -9.77 -34.62
CA SER A 394 -1.83 -11.00 -34.80
C SER A 394 -3.28 -10.80 -34.39
N ARG A 395 -4.21 -11.44 -35.11
CA ARG A 395 -5.62 -11.44 -34.76
C ARG A 395 -5.92 -12.62 -33.84
N LEU A 396 -6.47 -12.30 -32.67
CA LEU A 396 -6.97 -13.29 -31.72
C LEU A 396 -8.49 -13.16 -31.62
N LYS A 397 -9.19 -14.30 -31.65
CA LYS A 397 -10.61 -14.38 -31.31
C LYS A 397 -10.75 -15.32 -30.12
N GLY A 398 -11.40 -14.84 -29.08
CA GLY A 398 -11.64 -15.58 -27.86
C GLY A 398 -12.66 -14.86 -26.99
N GLU A 399 -13.05 -15.51 -25.90
CA GLU A 399 -13.85 -14.92 -24.84
C GLU A 399 -12.91 -14.27 -23.81
N LEU A 400 -13.18 -13.00 -23.51
CA LEU A 400 -12.41 -12.23 -22.53
C LEU A 400 -13.03 -12.41 -21.16
N LEU A 401 -12.34 -13.13 -20.29
CA LEU A 401 -12.72 -13.36 -18.90
C LEU A 401 -11.85 -12.52 -17.97
N MET A 402 -12.34 -12.27 -16.76
CA MET A 402 -11.58 -11.64 -15.70
C MET A 402 -11.39 -12.67 -14.58
N GLU A 403 -10.16 -13.13 -14.42
CA GLU A 403 -9.79 -14.09 -13.38
C GLU A 403 -8.61 -13.55 -12.60
N GLN A 404 -8.70 -13.57 -11.27
CA GLN A 404 -7.62 -13.15 -10.37
C GLN A 404 -7.09 -11.74 -10.71
N GLY A 405 -8.00 -10.79 -10.99
CA GLY A 405 -7.65 -9.41 -11.31
C GLY A 405 -6.85 -9.20 -12.60
N ARG A 406 -6.75 -10.22 -13.45
CA ARG A 406 -6.16 -10.15 -14.79
C ARG A 406 -7.20 -10.46 -15.84
N TYR A 407 -6.98 -9.93 -17.03
CA TYR A 407 -7.76 -10.32 -18.20
C TYR A 407 -7.20 -11.62 -18.75
N LEU A 408 -8.05 -12.63 -18.94
CA LEU A 408 -7.73 -13.91 -19.53
C LEU A 408 -8.50 -14.07 -20.84
N LEU A 409 -7.79 -14.33 -21.94
CA LEU A 409 -8.38 -14.67 -23.22
C LEU A 409 -8.47 -16.19 -23.39
N SER A 410 -9.68 -16.71 -23.40
CA SER A 410 -10.00 -18.13 -23.53
C SER A 410 -10.69 -18.45 -24.86
N VAL A 411 -10.77 -19.74 -25.23
CA VAL A 411 -11.53 -20.16 -26.41
C VAL A 411 -13.02 -19.95 -26.10
N GLY A 412 -13.67 -19.06 -26.83
CA GLY A 412 -15.10 -18.86 -26.65
C GLY A 412 -15.88 -20.09 -27.09
N ASP A 413 -16.84 -20.52 -26.27
CA ASP A 413 -17.82 -21.51 -26.70
C ASP A 413 -18.52 -20.97 -27.95
N ASN A 414 -18.58 -21.77 -29.01
CA ASN A 414 -19.31 -21.45 -30.23
C ASN A 414 -20.84 -21.47 -29.99
N GLN A 415 -21.33 -20.80 -28.95
CA GLN A 415 -22.73 -20.45 -28.85
C GLN A 415 -22.98 -19.27 -29.79
N VAL A 416 -23.65 -19.63 -30.89
CA VAL A 416 -24.23 -18.79 -31.92
C VAL A 416 -24.61 -17.41 -31.39
N CYS A 417 -23.70 -16.44 -31.49
CA CYS A 417 -24.07 -15.04 -31.46
C CYS A 417 -24.99 -14.81 -32.67
N SER A 418 -26.25 -14.50 -32.39
CA SER A 418 -27.26 -14.13 -33.38
C SER A 418 -26.69 -13.16 -34.40
N GLU A 419 -26.60 -13.64 -35.64
CA GLU A 419 -26.17 -12.90 -36.83
C GLU A 419 -27.15 -11.78 -37.14
N THR A 420 -27.00 -10.59 -36.54
CA THR A 420 -27.75 -9.41 -37.01
C THR A 420 -26.95 -8.13 -37.16
N GLU A 421 -25.66 -8.08 -36.80
CA GLU A 421 -24.82 -6.92 -37.13
C GLU A 421 -23.41 -7.38 -37.54
N THR A 422 -23.16 -7.49 -38.84
CA THR A 422 -21.79 -7.65 -39.37
C THR A 422 -20.99 -6.39 -39.04
N LYS A 423 -20.20 -6.44 -37.97
CA LYS A 423 -19.21 -5.39 -37.66
C LYS A 423 -18.30 -5.18 -38.88
N PRO A 424 -17.93 -3.93 -39.22
CA PRO A 424 -17.08 -3.65 -40.37
C PRO A 424 -15.72 -4.34 -40.19
N VAL A 425 -15.39 -5.25 -41.10
CA VAL A 425 -14.08 -5.91 -41.15
C VAL A 425 -13.09 -4.90 -41.72
N LEU A 426 -12.03 -4.61 -40.96
CA LEU A 426 -10.93 -3.79 -41.45
C LEU A 426 -10.01 -4.70 -42.25
N HIS A 427 -9.65 -4.33 -43.48
CA HIS A 427 -8.73 -5.12 -44.30
C HIS A 427 -7.39 -4.39 -44.39
N LEU A 428 -6.28 -5.10 -44.17
CA LEU A 428 -4.93 -4.57 -44.20
C LEU A 428 -4.06 -5.44 -45.12
N GLY A 429 -3.33 -4.80 -46.04
CA GLY A 429 -2.41 -5.52 -46.92
C GLY A 429 -2.18 -4.77 -48.23
N ARG A 430 -1.13 -5.16 -48.95
CA ARG A 430 -0.90 -4.71 -50.32
C ARG A 430 -1.49 -5.77 -51.26
N ILE A 431 -2.32 -5.34 -52.20
CA ILE A 431 -2.88 -6.25 -53.21
C ILE A 431 -1.76 -6.70 -54.16
N ASP A 432 -1.53 -8.01 -54.21
CA ASP A 432 -0.74 -8.61 -55.29
C ASP A 432 -1.65 -8.77 -56.52
N LEU A 433 -1.32 -8.03 -57.58
CA LEU A 433 -2.09 -8.03 -58.82
C LEU A 433 -2.18 -9.43 -59.44
N ASN A 434 -1.14 -10.27 -59.32
CA ASN A 434 -1.15 -11.60 -59.90
C ASN A 434 -2.16 -12.51 -59.18
N VAL A 435 -2.21 -12.41 -57.84
CA VAL A 435 -3.13 -13.20 -57.02
C VAL A 435 -4.57 -12.71 -57.21
N LEU A 436 -4.78 -11.40 -57.31
CA LEU A 436 -6.09 -10.81 -57.63
C LEU A 436 -6.59 -11.26 -59.01
N LEU A 437 -5.75 -11.27 -60.04
CA LEU A 437 -6.14 -11.71 -61.38
C LEU A 437 -6.55 -13.18 -61.40
N VAL A 438 -5.79 -14.05 -60.73
CA VAL A 438 -6.11 -15.47 -60.62
C VAL A 438 -7.44 -15.67 -59.87
N ALA A 439 -7.71 -14.88 -58.83
CA ALA A 439 -8.97 -14.93 -58.09
C ALA A 439 -10.16 -14.50 -58.95
N LEU A 440 -10.04 -13.40 -59.70
CA LEU A 440 -11.09 -12.90 -60.59
C LEU A 440 -11.37 -13.87 -61.74
N GLN A 441 -10.34 -14.46 -62.35
CA GLN A 441 -10.49 -15.47 -63.40
C GLN A 441 -11.16 -16.75 -62.88
N LYS A 442 -10.83 -17.19 -61.67
CA LYS A 442 -11.51 -18.34 -61.02
C LYS A 442 -13.00 -18.06 -60.77
N MET A 443 -13.39 -16.81 -60.56
CA MET A 443 -14.79 -16.39 -60.44
C MET A 443 -15.48 -16.20 -61.80
N GLY A 444 -14.83 -16.55 -62.91
CA GLY A 444 -15.41 -16.52 -64.26
C GLY A 444 -15.39 -15.13 -64.92
N MET A 445 -14.60 -14.19 -64.40
CA MET A 445 -14.51 -12.82 -64.94
C MET A 445 -13.41 -12.73 -65.99
N ASN A 446 -13.69 -12.04 -67.11
CA ASN A 446 -12.68 -11.72 -68.11
C ASN A 446 -12.03 -10.38 -67.81
N VAL A 447 -10.71 -10.36 -67.60
CA VAL A 447 -10.00 -9.22 -66.99
C VAL A 447 -8.77 -8.82 -67.79
N THR A 448 -8.60 -7.53 -68.06
CA THR A 448 -7.40 -6.95 -68.68
C THR A 448 -6.74 -5.93 -67.75
N VAL A 449 -5.41 -5.90 -67.73
CA VAL A 449 -4.65 -4.96 -66.88
C VAL A 449 -4.00 -3.87 -67.72
N GLU A 450 -4.13 -2.64 -67.25
CA GLU A 450 -3.49 -1.45 -67.78
C GLU A 450 -2.69 -0.77 -66.67
N GLU A 451 -1.40 -0.53 -66.92
CA GLU A 451 -0.55 0.20 -65.98
C GLU A 451 -0.59 1.69 -66.29
N ALA A 452 -1.12 2.50 -65.36
CA ALA A 452 -1.10 3.95 -65.50
C ALA A 452 0.22 4.51 -64.93
N ARG A 453 1.05 5.08 -65.81
CA ARG A 453 2.29 5.80 -65.44
C ARG A 453 1.99 7.29 -65.31
N GLY A 454 2.44 7.90 -64.22
CA GLY A 454 2.38 9.36 -64.06
C GLY A 454 3.47 10.07 -64.87
N ASP A 455 3.37 11.40 -65.00
CA ASP A 455 4.33 12.25 -65.73
C ASP A 455 5.79 12.13 -65.22
N ASP A 456 5.99 11.62 -63.99
CA ASP A 456 7.31 11.39 -63.38
C ASP A 456 7.91 9.99 -63.64
N GLY A 457 7.26 9.15 -64.47
CA GLY A 457 7.76 7.81 -64.81
C GLY A 457 7.57 6.74 -63.72
N LEU A 458 7.06 7.10 -62.54
CA LEU A 458 6.59 6.14 -61.53
C LEU A 458 5.19 5.61 -61.86
N LEU A 459 4.95 4.33 -61.56
CA LEU A 459 3.62 3.69 -61.62
C LEU A 459 2.72 4.34 -60.58
N THR A 460 1.65 5.02 -61.01
CA THR A 460 0.74 5.76 -60.11
C THR A 460 -0.51 4.95 -59.74
N ALA A 461 -0.93 4.03 -60.61
CA ALA A 461 -2.02 3.11 -60.34
C ALA A 461 -2.00 1.93 -61.32
N SER A 462 -2.45 0.76 -60.87
CA SER A 462 -2.79 -0.36 -61.75
C SER A 462 -4.30 -0.37 -61.95
N LEU A 463 -4.73 -0.28 -63.21
CA LEU A 463 -6.13 -0.32 -63.61
C LEU A 463 -6.46 -1.72 -64.12
N VAL A 464 -7.43 -2.35 -63.50
CA VAL A 464 -7.90 -3.69 -63.86
C VAL A 464 -9.32 -3.55 -64.40
N HIS A 465 -9.49 -3.83 -65.69
CA HIS A 465 -10.76 -3.73 -66.40
C HIS A 465 -11.42 -5.11 -66.46
N VAL A 466 -12.64 -5.22 -65.94
CA VAL A 466 -13.49 -6.41 -66.07
C VAL A 466 -14.42 -6.20 -67.25
N LEU A 467 -14.31 -7.06 -68.27
CA LEU A 467 -15.06 -6.94 -69.53
C LEU A 467 -16.37 -7.75 -69.54
N GLU A 468 -16.40 -8.88 -68.84
CA GLU A 468 -17.55 -9.78 -68.70
C GLU A 468 -17.64 -10.28 -67.24
N PRO A 469 -18.84 -10.43 -66.63
CA PRO A 469 -20.19 -10.36 -67.22
C PRO A 469 -20.77 -8.94 -67.37
N ASN A 470 -20.31 -7.98 -66.56
CA ASN A 470 -20.64 -6.55 -66.68
C ASN A 470 -19.36 -5.72 -66.54
N LYS A 471 -19.35 -4.51 -67.11
CA LYS A 471 -18.15 -3.65 -67.06
C LYS A 471 -17.88 -3.18 -65.62
N ALA A 472 -16.67 -3.42 -65.14
CA ALA A 472 -16.19 -2.88 -63.88
C ALA A 472 -14.73 -2.40 -64.00
N LEU A 473 -14.37 -1.39 -63.24
CA LEU A 473 -13.02 -0.85 -63.15
C LEU A 473 -12.52 -0.97 -61.72
N ILE A 474 -11.37 -1.61 -61.53
CA ILE A 474 -10.68 -1.69 -60.24
C ILE A 474 -9.40 -0.87 -60.36
N LYS A 475 -9.32 0.23 -59.60
CA LYS A 475 -8.13 1.06 -59.51
C LYS A 475 -7.38 0.71 -58.23
N VAL A 476 -6.21 0.11 -58.37
CA VAL A 476 -5.32 -0.23 -57.26
C VAL A 476 -4.21 0.81 -57.20
N THR A 477 -4.13 1.55 -56.09
CA THR A 477 -2.98 2.41 -55.75
C THR A 477 -2.28 1.88 -54.51
N ASP A 478 -1.14 2.46 -54.15
CA ASP A 478 -0.41 2.07 -52.93
C ASP A 478 -1.19 2.33 -51.62
N VAL A 479 -2.27 3.13 -51.66
CA VAL A 479 -3.01 3.58 -50.47
C VAL A 479 -4.48 3.17 -50.49
N GLN A 480 -5.07 2.95 -51.68
CA GLN A 480 -6.49 2.65 -51.81
C GLN A 480 -6.79 1.74 -53.00
N THR A 481 -7.84 0.94 -52.86
CA THR A 481 -8.42 0.17 -53.96
C THR A 481 -9.85 0.63 -54.19
N LEU A 482 -10.11 1.20 -55.37
CA LEU A 482 -11.43 1.72 -55.74
C LEU A 482 -12.07 0.75 -56.74
N ILE A 483 -13.25 0.22 -56.39
CA ILE A 483 -14.08 -0.60 -57.28
C ILE A 483 -15.19 0.28 -57.84
N SER A 484 -15.29 0.38 -59.16
CA SER A 484 -16.33 1.15 -59.85
C SER A 484 -17.12 0.21 -60.77
N THR A 485 -18.39 -0.03 -60.46
CA THR A 485 -19.30 -0.83 -61.28
C THR A 485 -20.75 -0.35 -61.09
N ALA A 486 -21.58 -0.58 -62.09
CA ALA A 486 -23.02 -0.29 -62.04
C ALA A 486 -23.86 -1.45 -61.49
N ASP A 487 -23.25 -2.63 -61.30
CA ASP A 487 -23.91 -3.85 -60.85
C ASP A 487 -23.47 -4.20 -59.42
N GLU A 488 -24.41 -4.15 -58.48
CA GLU A 488 -24.18 -4.38 -57.05
C GLU A 488 -23.73 -5.83 -56.76
N ASN A 489 -24.24 -6.81 -57.51
CA ASN A 489 -23.81 -8.20 -57.36
C ASN A 489 -22.37 -8.37 -57.83
N LEU A 490 -22.01 -7.73 -58.94
CA LEU A 490 -20.63 -7.74 -59.42
C LEU A 490 -19.69 -7.01 -58.44
N ALA A 491 -20.15 -5.91 -57.83
CA ALA A 491 -19.41 -5.19 -56.79
C ALA A 491 -19.10 -6.10 -55.60
N SER A 492 -20.07 -6.88 -55.13
CA SER A 492 -19.88 -7.82 -54.01
C SER A 492 -18.88 -8.94 -54.34
N LEU A 493 -18.92 -9.49 -55.56
CA LEU A 493 -18.01 -10.55 -55.99
C LEU A 493 -16.58 -10.03 -56.14
N ILE A 494 -16.42 -8.84 -56.71
CA ILE A 494 -15.11 -8.18 -56.82
C ILE A 494 -14.59 -7.82 -55.42
N SER A 495 -15.45 -7.30 -54.55
CA SER A 495 -15.09 -7.02 -53.15
C SER A 495 -14.62 -8.29 -52.45
N GLN A 496 -15.30 -9.43 -52.64
CA GLN A 496 -14.90 -10.71 -52.07
C GLN A 496 -13.52 -11.15 -52.60
N ALA A 497 -13.26 -11.03 -53.91
CA ALA A 497 -11.97 -11.33 -54.50
C ALA A 497 -10.85 -10.43 -53.96
N VAL A 498 -11.11 -9.14 -53.79
CA VAL A 498 -10.17 -8.19 -53.17
C VAL A 498 -9.93 -8.55 -51.70
N CYS A 499 -10.97 -8.87 -50.94
CA CYS A 499 -10.85 -9.29 -49.54
C CYS A 499 -10.03 -10.59 -49.39
N THR A 500 -10.07 -11.52 -50.35
CA THR A 500 -9.19 -12.72 -50.30
C THR A 500 -7.70 -12.41 -50.46
N ASN A 501 -7.35 -11.23 -50.97
CA ASN A 501 -5.97 -10.77 -51.13
C ASN A 501 -5.46 -9.93 -49.95
N LEU A 502 -6.36 -9.57 -49.03
CA LEU A 502 -6.05 -8.69 -47.91
C LEU A 502 -6.21 -9.46 -46.59
N ASP A 503 -5.37 -9.15 -45.62
CA ASP A 503 -5.52 -9.72 -44.28
C ASP A 503 -6.71 -9.04 -43.59
N CYS A 504 -7.63 -9.82 -43.03
CA CYS A 504 -8.78 -9.30 -42.29
C CYS A 504 -8.38 -9.00 -40.83
N ILE A 505 -8.39 -7.73 -40.42
CA ILE A 505 -8.29 -7.25 -39.02
C ILE A 505 -9.60 -7.48 -38.28
#